data_AF-F8GLX7-F1
#
_entry.id   AF-F8GLX7-F1
#
_cell.length_a   1.000
_cell.length_b   1.000
_cell.length_c   1.000
_cell.angle_alpha   90.00
_cell.angle_beta   90.00
_cell.angle_gamma   90.00
#
_symmetry.space_group_name_H-M   'P 1'
#
loop_
_entity.id
_entity.type
_entity.pdbx_description
1 polymer ?
#
loop_
_entity_poly.entity_id
_entity_poly.type
_entity_poly.pdbx_seq_one_letter_code
_entity_poly.pdbx_strand_id
1 'polypeptide(L)'
;MTEAIRIFLDSSDYSMLSDPNKQTPALADTLQELFDLRDSGRIRFYYTGTILSEMAPLDPAYAFAAEQRTDMLVRLCGTNALAWHSTILASELASAYEVEGPVFSAHSDTGNWYPLEVFRLLPNDQLDICKTIIDVLSGPGVSRAERRKAQKQLLKRGQPRPAVRAALGEDPENQSIDKLMAHFPMRPEDARTLMRFYTGHATADEATLAFRASLGDPRWMIQWFRQHHTELNEFVTLLRKPAATVVEAILSAFEKAKEIRDLDHTFGSGFADSIITNKKWIELQDSFLSNVAAQLAESALNIQPQPLSPAILELRCPGLTVAVRSLFSAWWTTTTKMPRAPQPNDFADAMHAIYAPYVHVFRADSFMAPHIQKHAARYGVRVVSKLQGIGEAIDAAIASKK
;
A
#
# COMPACT_ATOMS: atom_id res chain seq x y z
N MET A 1 -26.66 -14.75 2.03
CA MET A 1 -26.43 -13.34 1.65
C MET A 1 -25.31 -13.33 0.63
N THR A 2 -25.52 -12.75 -0.55
CA THR A 2 -24.49 -12.64 -1.60
C THR A 2 -23.40 -11.64 -1.15
N GLU A 3 -22.14 -12.01 -1.33
CA GLU A 3 -20.98 -11.17 -1.00
C GLU A 3 -20.99 -9.89 -1.85
N ALA A 4 -20.85 -8.73 -1.19
CA ALA A 4 -20.88 -7.41 -1.83
C ALA A 4 -19.83 -7.29 -2.95
N ILE A 5 -20.19 -6.57 -4.02
CA ILE A 5 -19.26 -6.27 -5.12
C ILE A 5 -18.20 -5.30 -4.61
N ARG A 6 -16.94 -5.59 -4.89
CA ARG A 6 -15.77 -4.84 -4.42
C ARG A 6 -15.26 -3.96 -5.55
N ILE A 7 -15.05 -2.68 -5.26
CA ILE A 7 -14.69 -1.66 -6.25
C ILE A 7 -13.41 -0.96 -5.82
N PHE A 8 -12.49 -0.77 -6.75
CA PHE A 8 -11.29 0.04 -6.56
C PHE A 8 -11.33 1.26 -7.47
N LEU A 9 -11.14 2.46 -6.90
CA LEU A 9 -10.97 3.71 -7.62
C LEU A 9 -9.50 4.14 -7.52
N ASP A 10 -8.97 4.73 -8.58
CA ASP A 10 -7.61 5.25 -8.58
C ASP A 10 -7.56 6.69 -8.03
N SER A 11 -6.39 7.16 -7.59
CA SER A 11 -6.20 8.45 -6.91
C SER A 11 -6.69 9.65 -7.73
N SER A 12 -6.64 9.59 -9.07
CA SER A 12 -7.18 10.68 -9.89
C SER A 12 -8.71 10.79 -9.84
N ASP A 13 -9.46 9.73 -9.50
CA ASP A 13 -10.93 9.77 -9.40
C ASP A 13 -11.34 10.66 -8.26
N TYR A 14 -10.74 10.44 -7.08
CA TYR A 14 -10.97 11.28 -5.92
C TYR A 14 -10.57 12.73 -6.21
N SER A 15 -9.49 12.94 -6.98
CA SER A 15 -9.07 14.27 -7.42
C SER A 15 -10.05 14.95 -8.38
N MET A 16 -10.83 14.19 -9.16
CA MET A 16 -11.92 14.74 -9.97
C MET A 16 -13.18 14.97 -9.12
N LEU A 17 -13.57 13.97 -8.33
CA LEU A 17 -14.80 13.96 -7.54
C LEU A 17 -14.79 14.99 -6.41
N SER A 18 -13.62 15.32 -5.85
CA SER A 18 -13.52 16.25 -4.72
C SER A 18 -13.29 17.71 -5.12
N ASP A 19 -12.84 17.99 -6.34
CA ASP A 19 -12.45 19.34 -6.78
C ASP A 19 -13.67 20.15 -7.26
N PRO A 20 -14.05 21.24 -6.56
CA PRO A 20 -15.19 22.07 -6.98
C PRO A 20 -15.03 22.66 -8.39
N ASN A 21 -13.80 22.88 -8.85
CA ASN A 21 -13.52 23.47 -10.16
C ASN A 21 -13.69 22.48 -11.31
N LYS A 22 -13.73 21.17 -11.02
CA LYS A 22 -13.94 20.10 -12.01
C LYS A 22 -15.38 19.60 -12.02
N GLN A 23 -16.25 20.18 -11.20
CA GLN A 23 -17.65 19.78 -11.13
C GLN A 23 -18.38 20.06 -12.44
N THR A 24 -19.02 19.01 -12.96
CA THR A 24 -19.92 19.06 -14.10
C THR A 24 -21.19 18.31 -13.72
N PRO A 25 -22.34 18.58 -14.36
CA PRO A 25 -23.58 17.84 -14.07
C PRO A 25 -23.38 16.32 -14.16
N ALA A 26 -22.70 15.84 -15.19
CA ALA A 26 -22.40 14.43 -15.36
C ALA A 26 -21.53 13.83 -14.24
N LEU A 27 -20.56 14.60 -13.71
CA LEU A 27 -19.72 14.16 -12.60
C LEU A 27 -20.50 14.14 -11.28
N ALA A 28 -21.41 15.10 -11.08
CA ALA A 28 -22.29 15.14 -9.93
C ALA A 28 -23.28 13.96 -9.94
N ASP A 29 -23.85 13.64 -11.10
CA ASP A 29 -24.71 12.47 -11.29
C ASP A 29 -23.95 11.17 -11.01
N THR A 30 -22.73 11.05 -11.54
CA THR A 30 -21.85 9.89 -11.28
C THR A 30 -21.54 9.76 -9.78
N LEU A 31 -21.22 10.87 -9.10
CA LEU A 31 -20.94 10.85 -7.67
C LEU A 31 -22.16 10.43 -6.85
N GLN A 32 -23.34 10.93 -7.20
CA GLN A 32 -24.59 10.56 -6.53
C GLN A 32 -24.88 9.07 -6.73
N GLU A 33 -24.73 8.56 -7.95
CA GLU A 33 -24.87 7.13 -8.25
C GLU A 33 -23.92 6.26 -7.40
N LEU A 34 -22.65 6.65 -7.27
CA LEU A 34 -21.69 5.93 -6.43
C LEU A 34 -22.11 5.90 -4.95
N PHE A 35 -22.68 6.99 -4.43
CA PHE A 35 -23.22 7.03 -3.07
C PHE A 35 -24.45 6.16 -2.91
N ASP A 36 -25.39 6.21 -3.84
CA ASP A 36 -26.60 5.39 -3.80
C ASP A 36 -26.25 3.89 -3.85
N LEU A 37 -25.28 3.51 -4.70
CA LEU A 37 -24.77 2.15 -4.78
C LEU A 37 -24.10 1.72 -3.48
N ARG A 38 -23.23 2.55 -2.89
CA ARG A 38 -22.60 2.30 -1.58
C ARG A 38 -23.67 2.06 -0.51
N ASP A 39 -24.65 2.95 -0.43
CA ASP A 39 -25.68 2.95 0.61
C ASP A 39 -26.66 1.78 0.47
N SER A 40 -26.79 1.21 -0.72
CA SER A 40 -27.53 -0.03 -0.94
C SER A 40 -26.93 -1.25 -0.23
N GLY A 41 -25.66 -1.17 0.22
CA GLY A 41 -24.92 -2.28 0.83
C GLY A 41 -24.55 -3.41 -0.14
N ARG A 42 -24.92 -3.29 -1.43
CA ARG A 42 -24.61 -4.27 -2.48
C ARG A 42 -23.17 -4.17 -2.96
N ILE A 43 -22.51 -3.03 -2.73
CA ILE A 43 -21.13 -2.79 -3.12
C ILE A 43 -20.30 -2.25 -1.95
N ARG A 44 -18.98 -2.38 -2.05
CA ARG A 44 -17.99 -1.80 -1.15
C ARG A 44 -16.85 -1.23 -1.96
N PHE A 45 -16.55 0.04 -1.75
CA PHE A 45 -15.33 0.66 -2.28
C PHE A 45 -14.16 0.37 -1.35
N TYR A 46 -12.99 0.12 -1.92
CA TYR A 46 -11.77 -0.12 -1.19
C TYR A 46 -10.69 0.89 -1.61
N TYR A 47 -9.93 1.37 -0.63
CA TYR A 47 -8.71 2.16 -0.88
C TYR A 47 -7.45 1.36 -0.54
N THR A 48 -6.28 1.88 -0.92
CA THR A 48 -4.97 1.32 -0.57
C THR A 48 -4.09 2.37 0.10
N GLY A 49 -3.06 1.90 0.81
CA GLY A 49 -2.03 2.80 1.32
C GLY A 49 -1.26 3.54 0.23
N THR A 50 -1.17 2.97 -0.98
CA THR A 50 -0.56 3.61 -2.14
C THR A 50 -1.33 4.88 -2.51
N ILE A 51 -2.67 4.81 -2.58
CA ILE A 51 -3.53 5.98 -2.83
C ILE A 51 -3.35 7.03 -1.74
N LEU A 52 -3.29 6.64 -0.46
CA LEU A 52 -3.06 7.59 0.63
C LEU A 52 -1.70 8.29 0.50
N SER A 53 -0.67 7.55 0.09
CA SER A 53 0.66 8.11 -0.13
C SER A 53 0.70 9.10 -1.31
N GLU A 54 -0.08 8.84 -2.37
CA GLU A 54 -0.22 9.76 -3.52
C GLU A 54 -1.04 11.01 -3.20
N MET A 55 -2.01 10.88 -2.30
CA MET A 55 -2.81 12.00 -1.82
C MET A 55 -2.08 12.87 -0.80
N ALA A 56 -1.06 12.33 -0.13
CA ALA A 56 -0.30 13.04 0.88
C ALA A 56 0.29 14.35 0.31
N PRO A 57 0.11 15.49 0.99
CA PRO A 57 0.59 16.76 0.48
C PRO A 57 2.13 16.81 0.57
N LEU A 58 2.78 17.06 -0.58
CA LEU A 58 4.23 17.28 -0.65
C LEU A 58 4.63 18.71 -0.25
N ASP A 59 3.68 19.64 -0.30
CA ASP A 59 3.83 21.06 0.05
C ASP A 59 2.57 21.50 0.82
N PRO A 60 2.70 22.32 1.88
CA PRO A 60 1.57 22.93 2.60
C PRO A 60 0.52 23.59 1.69
N ALA A 61 0.91 24.15 0.54
CA ALA A 61 -0.01 24.76 -0.42
C ALA A 61 -1.04 23.77 -0.99
N TYR A 62 -0.71 22.47 -1.03
CA TYR A 62 -1.61 21.41 -1.52
C TYR A 62 -2.39 20.71 -0.40
N ALA A 63 -2.22 21.13 0.86
CA ALA A 63 -2.87 20.49 2.01
C ALA A 63 -4.40 20.45 1.90
N PHE A 64 -5.02 21.55 1.50
CA PHE A 64 -6.48 21.63 1.37
C PHE A 64 -7.01 20.66 0.30
N ALA A 65 -6.32 20.58 -0.85
CA ALA A 65 -6.68 19.63 -1.90
C ALA A 65 -6.46 18.17 -1.47
N ALA A 66 -5.43 17.88 -0.66
CA ALA A 66 -5.24 16.58 -0.05
C ALA A 66 -6.41 16.22 0.89
N GLU A 67 -6.78 17.13 1.80
CA GLU A 67 -7.89 16.94 2.74
C GLU A 67 -9.22 16.65 2.01
N GLN A 68 -9.54 17.42 0.96
CA GLN A 68 -10.76 17.19 0.17
C GLN A 68 -10.78 15.81 -0.51
N ARG A 69 -9.65 15.38 -1.09
CA ARG A 69 -9.53 14.05 -1.70
C ARG A 69 -9.70 12.94 -0.67
N THR A 70 -9.12 13.11 0.51
CA THR A 70 -9.24 12.17 1.61
C THR A 70 -10.66 12.11 2.17
N ASP A 71 -11.34 13.25 2.29
CA ASP A 71 -12.75 13.27 2.70
C ASP A 71 -13.64 12.54 1.70
N MET A 72 -13.40 12.73 0.40
CA MET A 72 -14.11 11.97 -0.62
C MET A 72 -13.83 10.46 -0.52
N LEU A 73 -12.57 10.08 -0.31
CA LEU A 73 -12.16 8.69 -0.09
C LEU A 73 -12.86 8.08 1.11
N VAL A 74 -12.88 8.76 2.27
CA VAL A 74 -13.54 8.26 3.48
C VAL A 74 -15.05 8.19 3.29
N ARG A 75 -15.66 9.13 2.56
CA ARG A 75 -17.08 9.02 2.23
C ARG A 75 -17.37 7.77 1.42
N LEU A 76 -16.60 7.46 0.37
CA LEU A 76 -16.88 6.30 -0.48
C LEU A 76 -16.50 4.97 0.17
N CYS A 77 -15.30 4.88 0.74
CA CYS A 77 -14.73 3.63 1.24
C CYS A 77 -14.99 3.39 2.73
N GLY A 78 -15.21 4.43 3.53
CA GLY A 78 -15.19 4.32 4.99
C GLY A 78 -13.84 3.77 5.46
N THR A 79 -13.89 2.66 6.20
CA THR A 79 -12.73 1.91 6.69
C THR A 79 -12.35 0.71 5.81
N ASN A 80 -12.99 0.55 4.65
CA ASN A 80 -12.69 -0.57 3.75
C ASN A 80 -11.34 -0.31 3.03
N ALA A 81 -10.33 -1.09 3.39
CA ALA A 81 -8.99 -1.01 2.85
C ALA A 81 -8.53 -2.32 2.23
N LEU A 82 -7.66 -2.24 1.24
CA LEU A 82 -6.85 -3.37 0.80
C LEU A 82 -5.54 -3.40 1.59
N ALA A 83 -5.07 -4.61 1.90
CA ALA A 83 -3.81 -4.84 2.56
C ALA A 83 -2.65 -4.20 1.78
N TRP A 84 -1.59 -3.82 2.48
CA TRP A 84 -0.42 -3.22 1.84
C TRP A 84 0.21 -4.15 0.80
N HIS A 85 0.67 -3.60 -0.32
CA HIS A 85 1.15 -4.40 -1.46
C HIS A 85 2.23 -5.43 -1.07
N SER A 86 3.19 -5.10 -0.20
CA SER A 86 4.24 -6.06 0.17
C SER A 86 3.69 -7.19 1.04
N THR A 87 2.63 -6.95 1.80
CA THR A 87 1.91 -7.98 2.56
C THR A 87 1.15 -8.92 1.62
N ILE A 88 0.48 -8.37 0.59
CA ILE A 88 -0.16 -9.18 -0.47
C ILE A 88 0.90 -10.07 -1.13
N LEU A 89 1.97 -9.48 -1.64
CA LEU A 89 3.02 -10.22 -2.36
C LEU A 89 3.71 -11.26 -1.48
N ALA A 90 4.02 -10.94 -0.23
CA ALA A 90 4.60 -11.90 0.70
C ALA A 90 3.65 -13.08 0.94
N SER A 91 2.35 -12.84 1.10
CA SER A 91 1.36 -13.91 1.28
C SER A 91 1.18 -14.76 0.02
N GLU A 92 1.15 -14.14 -1.16
CA GLU A 92 1.07 -14.83 -2.44
C GLU A 92 2.26 -15.77 -2.63
N LEU A 93 3.47 -15.27 -2.35
CA LEU A 93 4.70 -16.05 -2.45
C LEU A 93 4.76 -17.14 -1.39
N ALA A 94 4.33 -16.87 -0.15
CA ALA A 94 4.22 -17.88 0.89
C ALA A 94 3.29 -19.01 0.43
N SER A 95 2.14 -18.69 -0.18
CA SER A 95 1.25 -19.70 -0.75
C SER A 95 1.87 -20.46 -1.92
N ALA A 96 2.68 -19.82 -2.76
CA ALA A 96 3.30 -20.44 -3.92
C ALA A 96 4.49 -21.35 -3.57
N TYR A 97 5.21 -21.00 -2.51
CA TYR A 97 6.32 -21.78 -1.94
C TYR A 97 5.89 -22.73 -0.82
N GLU A 98 4.58 -22.83 -0.56
CA GLU A 98 4.00 -23.69 0.48
C GLU A 98 4.60 -23.43 1.88
N VAL A 99 4.93 -22.16 2.15
CA VAL A 99 5.38 -21.71 3.46
C VAL A 99 4.15 -21.52 4.36
N GLU A 100 4.12 -22.22 5.49
CA GLU A 100 3.04 -22.07 6.47
C GLU A 100 2.95 -20.64 6.98
N GLY A 101 1.73 -20.14 7.07
CA GLY A 101 1.44 -18.79 7.52
C GLY A 101 -0.02 -18.61 7.92
N PRO A 102 -0.37 -17.48 8.54
CA PRO A 102 -1.75 -17.17 8.87
C PRO A 102 -2.60 -17.06 7.60
N VAL A 103 -3.90 -17.33 7.74
CA VAL A 103 -4.86 -17.10 6.66
C VAL A 103 -4.83 -15.61 6.30
N PHE A 104 -4.46 -15.32 5.06
CA PHE A 104 -4.37 -13.97 4.55
C PHE A 104 -5.71 -13.50 3.98
N SER A 105 -6.06 -12.26 4.29
CA SER A 105 -7.15 -11.53 3.63
C SER A 105 -6.57 -10.27 3.00
N ALA A 106 -6.80 -10.09 1.70
CA ALA A 106 -6.48 -8.85 1.02
C ALA A 106 -7.40 -7.70 1.44
N HIS A 107 -8.55 -8.00 2.06
CA HIS A 107 -9.57 -7.02 2.46
C HIS A 107 -9.56 -6.80 3.96
N SER A 108 -9.63 -5.54 4.36
CA SER A 108 -9.85 -5.08 5.73
C SER A 108 -11.05 -4.15 5.78
N ASP A 109 -11.92 -4.33 6.77
CA ASP A 109 -13.02 -3.42 7.12
C ASP A 109 -12.66 -2.50 8.30
N THR A 110 -11.42 -2.54 8.78
CA THR A 110 -10.89 -1.75 9.91
C THR A 110 -9.77 -0.79 9.50
N GLY A 111 -9.57 -0.57 8.21
CA GLY A 111 -8.55 0.34 7.70
C GLY A 111 -7.11 -0.20 7.78
N ASN A 112 -6.89 -1.52 7.75
CA ASN A 112 -5.53 -2.09 7.79
C ASN A 112 -4.85 -2.00 6.41
N TRP A 113 -4.45 -0.80 6.01
CA TRP A 113 -3.82 -0.53 4.72
C TRP A 113 -2.29 -0.53 4.75
N TYR A 114 -1.67 -0.55 5.93
CA TYR A 114 -0.25 -0.31 6.18
C TYR A 114 0.55 -1.62 6.33
N PRO A 115 1.89 -1.61 6.14
CA PRO A 115 2.72 -2.79 6.29
C PRO A 115 2.73 -3.30 7.74
N LEU A 116 2.82 -4.62 7.92
CA LEU A 116 2.92 -5.23 9.26
C LEU A 116 4.18 -4.79 10.01
N GLU A 117 5.22 -4.40 9.29
CA GLU A 117 6.47 -3.87 9.85
C GLU A 117 6.27 -2.57 10.62
N VAL A 118 5.19 -1.83 10.38
CA VAL A 118 4.81 -0.66 11.19
C VAL A 118 4.56 -1.08 12.63
N PHE A 119 4.09 -2.31 12.89
CA PHE A 119 3.97 -2.83 14.25
C PHE A 119 5.32 -3.13 14.91
N ARG A 120 6.46 -3.05 14.22
CA ARG A 120 7.77 -3.06 14.89
C ARG A 120 8.07 -1.75 15.61
N LEU A 121 7.39 -0.67 15.19
CA LEU A 121 7.38 0.60 15.92
C LEU A 121 6.57 0.48 17.21
N LEU A 122 5.48 -0.29 17.14
CA LEU A 122 4.79 -0.72 18.33
C LEU A 122 5.72 -1.69 19.08
N PRO A 123 6.11 -1.37 20.30
CA PRO A 123 7.14 -2.17 20.90
C PRO A 123 6.49 -3.47 21.42
N ASN A 124 7.00 -4.62 20.97
CA ASN A 124 6.34 -5.93 21.10
C ASN A 124 6.33 -6.51 22.53
N ASP A 125 6.94 -5.83 23.49
CA ASP A 125 7.02 -6.23 24.90
C ASP A 125 7.28 -5.00 25.78
N GLN A 126 6.79 -4.96 27.03
CA GLN A 126 6.98 -3.83 27.97
C GLN A 126 8.45 -3.34 28.04
N LEU A 127 9.40 -4.27 27.83
CA LEU A 127 10.84 -4.04 27.73
C LEU A 127 11.25 -3.11 26.59
N ASP A 128 10.83 -3.37 25.35
CA ASP A 128 11.19 -2.55 24.19
C ASP A 128 10.43 -1.23 24.20
N ILE A 129 9.29 -1.23 24.88
CA ILE A 129 8.39 -0.09 24.97
C ILE A 129 9.03 1.10 25.71
N CYS A 130 9.69 0.81 26.82
CA CYS A 130 10.43 1.85 27.54
C CYS A 130 11.71 2.28 26.85
N LYS A 131 12.33 1.42 26.03
CA LYS A 131 13.56 1.76 25.30
C LYS A 131 13.28 2.83 24.24
N THR A 132 12.26 2.62 23.41
CA THR A 132 11.90 3.54 22.33
C THR A 132 11.49 4.90 22.87
N ILE A 133 10.73 4.95 23.97
CA ILE A 133 10.38 6.21 24.63
C ILE A 133 11.57 6.88 25.30
N ILE A 134 12.45 6.14 26.00
CA ILE A 134 13.67 6.74 26.56
C ILE A 134 14.54 7.30 25.43
N ASP A 135 14.66 6.59 24.30
CA ASP A 135 15.45 7.05 23.16
C ASP A 135 14.83 8.29 22.49
N VAL A 136 13.49 8.36 22.38
CA VAL A 136 12.74 9.53 21.90
C VAL A 136 12.81 10.71 22.89
N LEU A 137 12.70 10.47 24.19
CA LEU A 137 12.73 11.49 25.24
C LEU A 137 14.13 12.05 25.48
N SER A 138 15.18 11.24 25.27
CA SER A 138 16.59 11.62 25.47
C SER A 138 17.16 12.48 24.34
N GLY A 139 16.45 12.59 23.20
CA GLY A 139 16.81 13.43 22.07
C GLY A 139 17.97 12.90 21.19
N PRO A 140 18.23 13.54 20.03
CA PRO A 140 19.35 13.18 19.16
C PRO A 140 20.70 13.54 19.80
N GLY A 141 21.68 12.63 19.76
CA GLY A 141 23.07 12.90 20.19
C GLY A 141 23.64 12.01 21.31
N VAL A 142 22.81 11.17 21.95
CA VAL A 142 23.26 10.29 23.04
C VAL A 142 23.97 9.04 22.50
N SER A 143 25.18 8.76 22.98
CA SER A 143 25.97 7.62 22.52
C SER A 143 25.31 6.27 22.87
N ARG A 144 25.62 5.22 22.10
CA ARG A 144 25.09 3.86 22.32
C ARG A 144 25.37 3.31 23.73
N ALA A 145 26.48 3.75 24.34
CA ALA A 145 26.85 3.37 25.71
C ALA A 145 26.02 4.10 26.77
N GLU A 146 25.75 5.39 26.56
CA GLU A 146 24.90 6.19 27.44
C GLU A 146 23.44 5.75 27.39
N ARG A 147 22.92 5.38 26.21
CA ARG A 147 21.58 4.77 26.07
C ARG A 147 21.44 3.47 26.85
N ARG A 148 22.45 2.59 26.78
CA ARG A 148 22.47 1.34 27.56
C ARG A 148 22.57 1.57 29.07
N LYS A 149 23.28 2.62 29.49
CA LYS A 149 23.42 3.01 30.90
C LYS A 149 22.11 3.60 31.44
N ALA A 150 21.47 4.49 30.67
CA ALA A 150 20.15 5.04 30.96
C ALA A 150 19.08 3.94 31.05
N GLN A 151 19.04 3.01 30.08
CA GLN A 151 18.12 1.85 30.13
C GLN A 151 18.27 1.01 31.40
N LYS A 152 19.51 0.67 31.79
CA LYS A 152 19.76 -0.11 33.02
C LYS A 152 19.37 0.63 34.30
N GLN A 153 19.48 1.96 34.29
CA GLN A 153 19.11 2.80 35.43
C GLN A 153 17.59 3.03 35.52
N LEU A 154 16.90 3.11 34.38
CA LEU A 154 15.49 3.49 34.28
C LEU A 154 14.54 2.27 34.32
N LEU A 155 15.02 1.08 33.93
CA LEU A 155 14.21 -0.14 33.85
C LEU A 155 14.62 -1.19 34.88
N LYS A 156 13.64 -2.00 35.31
CA LYS A 156 13.86 -3.24 36.08
C LYS A 156 12.89 -4.30 35.57
N ARG A 157 13.44 -5.40 35.01
CA ARG A 157 12.65 -6.51 34.44
C ARG A 157 11.61 -6.04 33.40
N GLY A 158 11.94 -5.02 32.61
CA GLY A 158 11.03 -4.52 31.58
C GLY A 158 10.05 -3.46 31.98
N GLN A 159 9.89 -3.23 33.28
CA GLN A 159 9.02 -2.16 33.74
C GLN A 159 9.84 -0.92 34.10
N PRO A 160 9.29 0.29 33.87
CA PRO A 160 9.86 1.51 34.39
C PRO A 160 9.94 1.39 35.91
N ARG A 161 11.11 1.70 36.47
CA ARG A 161 11.27 1.72 37.93
C ARG A 161 10.29 2.72 38.54
N PRO A 162 9.90 2.56 39.81
CA PRO A 162 9.01 3.51 40.50
C PRO A 162 9.44 4.98 40.37
N ALA A 163 10.75 5.25 40.38
CA ALA A 163 11.29 6.59 40.15
C ALA A 163 11.04 7.16 38.74
N VAL A 164 10.94 6.30 37.72
CA VAL A 164 10.62 6.69 36.33
C VAL A 164 9.12 6.89 36.15
N ARG A 165 8.30 6.05 36.80
CA ARG A 165 6.84 6.28 36.86
C ARG A 165 6.52 7.61 37.55
N ALA A 166 7.22 7.91 38.65
CA ALA A 166 7.11 9.19 39.36
C ALA A 166 7.61 10.38 38.53
N ALA A 167 8.65 10.21 37.70
CA ALA A 167 9.19 11.25 36.82
C ALA A 167 8.38 11.50 35.55
N LEU A 168 7.70 10.47 35.03
CA LEU A 168 6.70 10.61 33.97
C LEU A 168 5.45 11.32 34.49
N GLY A 169 5.14 11.15 35.79
CA GLY A 169 4.01 11.78 36.46
C GLY A 169 2.92 10.76 36.76
N GLU A 170 2.25 10.91 37.91
CA GLU A 170 1.17 10.00 38.34
C GLU A 170 -0.14 10.20 37.56
N ASP A 171 -0.25 11.28 36.79
CA ASP A 171 -1.44 11.63 36.01
C ASP A 171 -1.18 11.50 34.50
N PRO A 172 -1.59 10.38 33.86
CA PRO A 172 -1.44 10.17 32.43
C PRO A 172 -2.28 11.13 31.58
N GLU A 173 -3.31 11.77 32.13
CA GLU A 173 -4.19 12.70 31.39
C GLU A 173 -3.51 14.06 31.16
N ASN A 174 -2.56 14.43 32.02
CA ASN A 174 -1.86 15.72 32.00
C ASN A 174 -0.42 15.67 31.46
N GLN A 175 0.06 14.50 31.02
CA GLN A 175 1.38 14.38 30.39
C GLN A 175 1.36 14.87 28.93
N SER A 176 2.39 15.62 28.53
CA SER A 176 2.56 16.02 27.13
C SER A 176 2.77 14.79 26.25
N ILE A 177 1.89 14.63 25.26
CA ILE A 177 1.93 13.60 24.22
C ILE A 177 2.63 14.10 22.93
N ASP A 178 3.08 15.35 22.91
CA ASP A 178 3.59 16.02 21.70
C ASP A 178 4.80 15.29 21.12
N LYS A 179 5.72 14.84 21.97
CA LYS A 179 6.88 14.04 21.56
C LYS A 179 6.48 12.70 20.97
N LEU A 180 5.44 12.06 21.51
CA LEU A 180 4.96 10.78 20.98
C LEU A 180 4.33 10.98 19.59
N MET A 181 3.50 12.02 19.44
CA MET A 181 2.83 12.37 18.19
C MET A 181 3.77 12.89 17.09
N ALA A 182 4.91 13.47 17.48
CA ALA A 182 5.98 13.84 16.54
C ALA A 182 6.67 12.63 15.89
N HIS A 183 6.75 11.50 16.61
CA HIS A 183 7.41 10.29 16.13
C HIS A 183 6.44 9.25 15.56
N PHE A 184 5.21 9.21 16.06
CA PHE A 184 4.20 8.25 15.64
C PHE A 184 2.93 8.93 15.16
N PRO A 185 2.33 8.46 14.05
CA PRO A 185 1.08 9.02 13.51
C PRO A 185 -0.13 8.62 14.38
N MET A 186 -0.23 9.20 15.57
CA MET A 186 -1.29 8.88 16.55
C MET A 186 -2.17 10.08 16.86
N ARG A 187 -3.49 9.87 16.84
CA ARG A 187 -4.47 10.86 17.31
C ARG A 187 -4.26 11.14 18.80
N PRO A 188 -4.58 12.34 19.31
CA PRO A 188 -4.39 12.68 20.70
C PRO A 188 -4.96 11.66 21.70
N GLU A 189 -6.18 11.19 21.48
CA GLU A 189 -6.87 10.20 22.31
C GLU A 189 -6.20 8.81 22.29
N ASP A 190 -5.68 8.40 21.13
CA ASP A 190 -4.99 7.12 20.98
C ASP A 190 -3.58 7.20 21.58
N ALA A 191 -2.89 8.33 21.41
CA ALA A 191 -1.61 8.63 22.03
C ALA A 191 -1.73 8.63 23.56
N ARG A 192 -2.83 9.16 24.12
CA ARG A 192 -3.14 9.06 25.55
C ARG A 192 -3.39 7.62 25.99
N THR A 193 -4.05 6.80 25.18
CA THR A 193 -4.24 5.37 25.49
C THR A 193 -2.89 4.65 25.54
N LEU A 194 -1.97 4.98 24.63
CA LEU A 194 -0.61 4.48 24.69
C LEU A 194 0.11 4.99 25.96
N MET A 195 -0.05 6.27 26.33
CA MET A 195 0.47 6.83 27.60
C MET A 195 -0.08 6.12 28.86
N ARG A 196 -1.37 5.80 28.85
CA ARG A 196 -2.00 5.01 29.91
C ARG A 196 -1.40 3.61 29.97
N PHE A 197 -1.11 2.98 28.84
CA PHE A 197 -0.40 1.70 28.83
C PHE A 197 1.00 1.84 29.48
N TYR A 198 1.77 2.88 29.14
CA TYR A 198 3.10 3.13 29.73
C TYR A 198 3.08 3.34 31.25
N THR A 199 2.03 4.00 31.75
CA THR A 199 1.84 4.24 33.19
C THR A 199 1.20 3.06 33.93
N GLY A 200 0.81 1.99 33.21
CA GLY A 200 0.21 0.77 33.76
C GLY A 200 -1.32 0.80 33.92
N HIS A 201 -1.98 1.77 33.30
CA HIS A 201 -3.44 2.02 33.35
C HIS A 201 -4.21 1.55 32.09
N ALA A 202 -3.52 0.88 31.16
CA ALA A 202 -4.10 0.19 30.02
C ALA A 202 -3.31 -1.08 29.71
N THR A 203 -3.93 -2.00 28.97
CA THR A 203 -3.39 -3.27 28.51
C THR A 203 -2.67 -3.13 27.16
N ALA A 204 -1.85 -4.13 26.81
CA ALA A 204 -1.13 -4.14 25.53
C ALA A 204 -2.08 -4.21 24.33
N ASP A 205 -3.22 -4.89 24.50
CA ASP A 205 -4.27 -4.97 23.48
C ASP A 205 -4.94 -3.61 23.26
N GLU A 206 -5.25 -2.88 24.33
CA GLU A 206 -5.80 -1.52 24.24
C GLU A 206 -4.83 -0.56 23.55
N ALA A 207 -3.54 -0.62 23.88
CA ALA A 207 -2.49 0.16 23.21
C ALA A 207 -2.38 -0.18 21.71
N THR A 208 -2.39 -1.47 21.38
CA THR A 208 -2.33 -1.93 19.98
C THR A 208 -3.54 -1.46 19.21
N LEU A 209 -4.74 -1.56 19.80
CA LEU A 209 -5.99 -1.16 19.18
C LEU A 209 -6.05 0.36 18.95
N ALA A 210 -5.60 1.16 19.92
CA ALA A 210 -5.49 2.61 19.77
C ALA A 210 -4.55 3.00 18.62
N PHE A 211 -3.38 2.36 18.53
CA PHE A 211 -2.44 2.62 17.45
C PHE A 211 -3.01 2.22 16.08
N ARG A 212 -3.67 1.07 15.99
CA ARG A 212 -4.38 0.64 14.77
C ARG A 212 -5.48 1.61 14.38
N ALA A 213 -6.22 2.13 15.36
CA ALA A 213 -7.31 3.07 15.11
C ALA A 213 -6.81 4.40 14.52
N SER A 214 -5.67 4.90 14.98
CA SER A 214 -5.01 6.08 14.38
C SER A 214 -4.51 5.82 12.96
N LEU A 215 -3.82 4.70 12.74
CA LEU A 215 -3.31 4.35 11.41
C LEU A 215 -4.43 4.07 10.41
N GLY A 216 -5.50 3.43 10.88
CA GLY A 216 -6.66 3.07 10.07
C GLY A 216 -7.57 4.25 9.70
N ASP A 217 -7.27 5.47 10.17
CA ASP A 217 -8.03 6.68 9.87
C ASP A 217 -7.34 7.52 8.78
N PRO A 218 -7.82 7.49 7.52
CA PRO A 218 -7.21 8.24 6.43
C PRO A 218 -7.13 9.75 6.67
N ARG A 219 -8.14 10.33 7.35
CA ARG A 219 -8.18 11.78 7.61
C ARG A 219 -7.04 12.16 8.53
N TRP A 220 -6.88 11.40 9.61
CA TRP A 220 -5.78 11.61 10.54
C TRP A 220 -4.42 11.46 9.86
N MET A 221 -4.26 10.40 9.06
CA MET A 221 -2.99 10.13 8.38
C MET A 221 -2.56 11.25 7.45
N ILE A 222 -3.49 11.86 6.72
CA ILE A 222 -3.20 12.97 5.81
C ILE A 222 -2.88 14.26 6.57
N GLN A 223 -3.57 14.52 7.69
CA GLN A 223 -3.20 15.62 8.59
C GLN A 223 -1.80 15.43 9.18
N TRP A 224 -1.44 14.20 9.54
CA TRP A 224 -0.12 13.90 10.07
C TRP A 224 0.97 14.03 9.00
N PHE A 225 0.74 13.53 7.78
CA PHE A 225 1.67 13.70 6.65
C PHE A 225 1.91 15.18 6.33
N ARG A 226 0.88 16.02 6.40
CA ARG A 226 1.04 17.48 6.23
C ARG A 226 2.05 18.08 7.21
N GLN A 227 2.03 17.62 8.46
CA GLN A 227 2.90 18.15 9.51
C GLN A 227 4.33 17.58 9.44
N HIS A 228 4.52 16.41 8.82
CA HIS A 228 5.79 15.67 8.81
C HIS A 228 6.31 15.36 7.39
N HIS A 229 5.90 16.13 6.37
CA HIS A 229 6.22 15.87 4.95
C HIS A 229 7.72 15.99 4.61
N THR A 230 8.47 16.82 5.34
CA THR A 230 9.93 17.02 5.15
C THR A 230 10.79 16.06 5.96
N GLU A 231 10.23 15.40 6.97
CA GLU A 231 11.00 14.56 7.88
C GLU A 231 11.02 13.11 7.38
N LEU A 232 12.22 12.59 7.10
CA LEU A 232 12.44 11.14 6.97
C LEU A 232 12.37 10.50 8.37
N ASN A 233 11.18 10.52 8.96
CA ASN A 233 10.93 9.81 10.19
C ASN A 233 10.88 8.29 9.95
N GLU A 234 11.02 7.53 11.03
CA GLU A 234 11.13 6.07 10.99
C GLU A 234 9.89 5.42 10.33
N PHE A 235 8.72 6.00 10.56
CA PHE A 235 7.46 5.57 9.95
C PHE A 235 7.46 5.73 8.41
N VAL A 236 7.83 6.91 7.90
CA VAL A 236 7.95 7.14 6.45
C VAL A 236 8.97 6.19 5.82
N THR A 237 10.07 5.90 6.52
CA THR A 237 11.08 4.94 6.07
C THR A 237 10.51 3.51 6.01
N LEU A 238 9.73 3.10 7.00
CA LEU A 238 9.09 1.79 7.05
C LEU A 238 8.00 1.62 5.99
N LEU A 239 7.28 2.69 5.63
CA LEU A 239 6.37 2.65 4.49
C LEU A 239 7.13 2.51 3.16
N ARG A 240 8.24 3.24 3.00
CA ARG A 240 8.97 3.29 1.71
C ARG A 240 9.83 2.06 1.43
N LYS A 241 10.48 1.47 2.44
CA LYS A 241 11.48 0.41 2.23
C LYS A 241 10.90 -0.86 1.56
N PRO A 242 9.77 -1.44 2.01
CA PRO A 242 9.18 -2.60 1.34
C PRO A 242 8.71 -2.29 -0.09
N ALA A 243 8.26 -1.07 -0.34
CA ALA A 243 7.90 -0.62 -1.69
C ALA A 243 9.13 -0.52 -2.60
N ALA A 244 10.25 0.02 -2.10
CA ALA A 244 11.49 0.16 -2.86
C ALA A 244 12.03 -1.21 -3.34
N THR A 245 12.02 -2.25 -2.50
CA THR A 245 12.49 -3.58 -2.92
C THR A 245 11.65 -4.18 -4.03
N VAL A 246 10.31 -4.01 -3.98
CA VAL A 246 9.43 -4.49 -5.04
C VAL A 246 9.67 -3.72 -6.34
N VAL A 247 9.78 -2.40 -6.25
CA VAL A 247 10.06 -1.53 -7.38
C VAL A 247 11.42 -1.87 -8.00
N GLU A 248 12.47 -2.07 -7.20
CA GLU A 248 13.81 -2.44 -7.67
C GLU A 248 13.83 -3.78 -8.40
N ALA A 249 13.14 -4.81 -7.87
CA ALA A 249 13.05 -6.12 -8.53
C ALA A 249 12.38 -6.00 -9.91
N ILE A 250 11.30 -5.21 -10.00
CA ILE A 250 10.57 -4.96 -11.23
C ILE A 250 11.41 -4.11 -12.21
N LEU A 251 12.11 -3.07 -11.72
CA LEU A 251 12.98 -2.22 -12.54
C LEU A 251 14.19 -2.99 -13.09
N SER A 252 14.77 -3.89 -12.31
CA SER A 252 15.86 -4.76 -12.79
C SER A 252 15.41 -5.67 -13.92
N ALA A 253 14.19 -6.21 -13.84
CA ALA A 253 13.58 -6.97 -14.92
C ALA A 253 13.32 -6.10 -16.17
N PHE A 254 12.93 -4.84 -15.96
CA PHE A 254 12.69 -3.88 -17.02
C PHE A 254 13.96 -3.50 -17.79
N GLU A 255 15.05 -3.16 -17.10
CA GLU A 255 16.31 -2.76 -17.77
C GLU A 255 16.85 -3.89 -18.65
N LYS A 256 16.75 -5.15 -18.21
CA LYS A 256 17.10 -6.31 -19.04
C LYS A 256 16.23 -6.43 -20.30
N ALA A 257 14.95 -6.09 -20.22
CA ALA A 257 14.07 -6.08 -21.38
C ALA A 257 14.42 -4.94 -22.36
N LYS A 258 14.85 -3.80 -21.84
CA LYS A 258 15.34 -2.65 -22.61
C LYS A 258 16.64 -2.96 -23.35
N GLU A 259 17.59 -3.63 -22.72
CA GLU A 259 18.85 -4.07 -23.36
C GLU A 259 18.59 -4.90 -24.63
N ILE A 260 17.57 -5.75 -24.62
CA ILE A 260 17.18 -6.56 -25.79
C ILE A 260 16.69 -5.66 -26.95
N ARG A 261 16.13 -4.49 -26.66
CA ARG A 261 15.66 -3.53 -27.67
C ARG A 261 16.73 -2.54 -28.10
N ASP A 262 17.74 -2.29 -27.30
CA ASP A 262 18.94 -1.56 -27.76
C ASP A 262 19.68 -2.32 -28.89
N LEU A 263 19.40 -3.62 -29.05
CA LEU A 263 19.82 -4.38 -30.22
C LEU A 263 19.17 -3.90 -31.53
N ASP A 264 17.96 -3.31 -31.52
CA ASP A 264 17.35 -2.69 -32.70
C ASP A 264 18.18 -1.48 -33.19
N HIS A 265 18.75 -0.71 -32.27
CA HIS A 265 19.66 0.39 -32.62
C HIS A 265 20.97 -0.11 -33.23
N THR A 266 21.41 -1.31 -32.87
CA THR A 266 22.69 -1.89 -33.29
C THR A 266 22.57 -2.67 -34.61
N PHE A 267 21.45 -3.36 -34.82
CA PHE A 267 21.28 -4.32 -35.92
C PHE A 267 20.19 -3.93 -36.94
N GLY A 268 19.53 -2.78 -36.74
CA GLY A 268 18.52 -2.23 -37.66
C GLY A 268 17.10 -2.32 -37.09
N SER A 269 16.26 -1.35 -37.49
CA SER A 269 14.88 -1.25 -37.02
C SER A 269 14.07 -2.51 -37.36
N GLY A 270 13.52 -3.17 -36.34
CA GLY A 270 12.73 -4.40 -36.48
C GLY A 270 13.53 -5.69 -36.32
N PHE A 271 14.81 -5.61 -35.94
CA PHE A 271 15.64 -6.79 -35.63
C PHE A 271 15.12 -7.57 -34.43
N ALA A 272 14.80 -6.90 -33.32
CA ALA A 272 14.19 -7.52 -32.16
C ALA A 272 12.75 -7.98 -32.45
N ASP A 273 12.00 -7.34 -33.37
CA ASP A 273 10.72 -7.87 -33.84
C ASP A 273 10.89 -9.14 -34.70
N SER A 274 11.99 -9.24 -35.45
CA SER A 274 12.35 -10.43 -36.23
C SER A 274 12.85 -11.60 -35.37
N ILE A 275 13.41 -11.30 -34.19
CA ILE A 275 13.97 -12.30 -33.26
C ILE A 275 12.94 -12.74 -32.21
N ILE A 276 12.13 -11.80 -31.70
CA ILE A 276 11.14 -12.03 -30.67
C ILE A 276 9.79 -12.30 -31.35
N THR A 277 9.63 -13.53 -31.82
CA THR A 277 8.28 -14.06 -32.11
C THR A 277 7.38 -13.91 -30.88
N ASN A 278 6.06 -13.79 -31.08
CA ASN A 278 5.09 -13.69 -29.97
C ASN A 278 5.27 -14.81 -28.92
N LYS A 279 5.71 -16.00 -29.34
CA LYS A 279 6.04 -17.12 -28.45
C LYS A 279 7.27 -16.84 -27.56
N LYS A 280 8.37 -16.37 -28.15
CA LYS A 280 9.59 -16.00 -27.39
C LYS A 280 9.34 -14.82 -26.45
N TRP A 281 8.45 -13.91 -26.82
CA TRP A 281 8.04 -12.82 -25.93
C TRP A 281 7.33 -13.33 -24.68
N ILE A 282 6.42 -14.29 -24.84
CA ILE A 282 5.74 -14.94 -23.72
C ILE A 282 6.74 -15.70 -22.84
N GLU A 283 7.64 -16.49 -23.44
CA GLU A 283 8.70 -17.20 -22.70
C GLU A 283 9.61 -16.25 -21.90
N LEU A 284 9.91 -15.08 -22.47
CA LEU A 284 10.68 -14.04 -21.79
C LEU A 284 9.91 -13.44 -20.60
N GLN A 285 8.63 -13.07 -20.78
CA GLN A 285 7.76 -12.61 -19.69
C GLN A 285 7.65 -13.64 -18.57
N ASP A 286 7.52 -14.90 -18.94
CA ASP A 286 7.41 -16.03 -18.02
C ASP A 286 8.68 -16.18 -17.18
N SER A 287 9.86 -16.13 -17.83
CA SER A 287 11.15 -16.12 -17.13
C SER A 287 11.28 -14.92 -16.19
N PHE A 288 10.86 -13.73 -16.63
CA PHE A 288 10.88 -12.53 -15.77
C PHE A 288 9.96 -12.66 -14.57
N LEU A 289 8.73 -13.14 -14.75
CA LEU A 289 7.79 -13.37 -13.65
C LEU A 289 8.39 -14.33 -12.63
N SER A 290 8.98 -15.44 -13.07
CA SER A 290 9.66 -16.41 -12.21
C SER A 290 10.85 -15.81 -11.45
N ASN A 291 11.67 -14.97 -12.12
CA ASN A 291 12.83 -14.33 -11.50
C ASN A 291 12.42 -13.28 -10.47
N VAL A 292 11.43 -12.43 -10.78
CA VAL A 292 10.89 -11.44 -9.84
C VAL A 292 10.29 -12.14 -8.63
N ALA A 293 9.52 -13.21 -8.84
CA ALA A 293 8.95 -14.00 -7.75
C ALA A 293 10.04 -14.58 -6.82
N ALA A 294 11.10 -15.15 -7.40
CA ALA A 294 12.22 -15.68 -6.62
C ALA A 294 12.92 -14.57 -5.82
N GLN A 295 13.26 -13.44 -6.46
CA GLN A 295 13.94 -12.32 -5.77
C GLN A 295 13.09 -11.76 -4.61
N LEU A 296 11.79 -11.62 -4.83
CA LEU A 296 10.87 -11.16 -3.78
C LEU A 296 10.72 -12.19 -2.66
N ALA A 297 10.68 -13.49 -2.99
CA ALA A 297 10.56 -14.55 -1.99
C ALA A 297 11.80 -14.64 -1.10
N GLU A 298 13.00 -14.47 -1.67
CA GLU A 298 14.25 -14.40 -0.90
C GLU A 298 14.18 -13.28 0.15
N SER A 299 13.76 -12.07 -0.27
CA SER A 299 13.69 -10.92 0.64
C SER A 299 12.53 -10.99 1.64
N ALA A 300 11.36 -11.47 1.23
CA ALA A 300 10.14 -11.40 2.04
C ALA A 300 9.99 -12.60 2.99
N LEU A 301 10.41 -13.79 2.54
CA LEU A 301 10.24 -15.03 3.29
C LEU A 301 11.54 -15.50 3.93
N ASN A 302 12.68 -14.87 3.60
CA ASN A 302 14.01 -15.26 4.08
C ASN A 302 14.31 -16.75 3.80
N ILE A 303 13.94 -17.20 2.60
CA ILE A 303 14.21 -18.55 2.09
C ILE A 303 15.26 -18.49 0.98
N GLN A 304 15.74 -19.66 0.54
CA GLN A 304 16.50 -19.80 -0.69
C GLN A 304 15.54 -20.30 -1.78
N PRO A 305 14.96 -19.40 -2.59
CA PRO A 305 13.86 -19.76 -3.48
C PRO A 305 14.38 -20.46 -4.72
N GLN A 306 13.72 -21.55 -5.11
CA GLN A 306 13.86 -22.10 -6.45
C GLN A 306 12.91 -21.36 -7.41
N PRO A 307 13.29 -21.11 -8.68
CA PRO A 307 12.37 -20.53 -9.65
C PRO A 307 11.12 -21.38 -9.81
N LEU A 308 9.95 -20.79 -9.56
CA LEU A 308 8.67 -21.46 -9.76
C LEU A 308 8.22 -21.37 -11.21
N SER A 309 7.45 -22.36 -11.65
CA SER A 309 6.83 -22.30 -12.98
C SER A 309 5.82 -21.14 -13.08
N PRO A 310 5.68 -20.49 -14.24
CA PRO A 310 4.70 -19.42 -14.44
C PRO A 310 3.27 -19.86 -14.11
N ALA A 311 2.90 -21.11 -14.39
CA ALA A 311 1.57 -21.64 -14.09
C ALA A 311 1.26 -21.66 -12.59
N ILE A 312 2.25 -21.96 -11.74
CA ILE A 312 2.10 -21.89 -10.28
C ILE A 312 1.91 -20.44 -9.85
N LEU A 313 2.73 -19.53 -10.38
CA LEU A 313 2.66 -18.10 -10.04
C LEU A 313 1.34 -17.47 -10.49
N GLU A 314 0.82 -17.83 -11.65
CA GLU A 314 -0.49 -17.35 -12.12
C GLU A 314 -1.64 -17.82 -11.22
N LEU A 315 -1.51 -19.02 -10.64
CA LEU A 315 -2.52 -19.59 -9.77
C LEU A 315 -2.44 -19.03 -8.34
N ARG A 316 -1.22 -18.88 -7.81
CA ARG A 316 -0.95 -18.59 -6.38
C ARG A 316 -0.53 -17.15 -6.10
N CYS A 317 -0.07 -16.43 -7.12
CA CYS A 317 0.41 -15.06 -7.03
C CYS A 317 -0.33 -14.15 -8.03
N PRO A 318 -1.66 -13.99 -7.90
CA PRO A 318 -2.45 -13.27 -8.88
C PRO A 318 -2.05 -11.79 -8.97
N GLY A 319 -1.81 -11.11 -7.85
CA GLY A 319 -1.41 -9.71 -7.79
C GLY A 319 -0.03 -9.49 -8.42
N LEU A 320 0.96 -10.31 -8.06
CA LEU A 320 2.29 -10.27 -8.70
C LEU A 320 2.20 -10.48 -10.21
N THR A 321 1.44 -11.49 -10.63
CA THR A 321 1.24 -11.85 -12.03
C THR A 321 0.64 -10.70 -12.82
N VAL A 322 -0.45 -10.10 -12.32
CA VAL A 322 -1.12 -9.00 -13.00
C VAL A 322 -0.20 -7.78 -13.08
N ALA A 323 0.48 -7.41 -12.00
CA ALA A 323 1.38 -6.26 -11.99
C ALA A 323 2.53 -6.40 -13.01
N VAL A 324 3.27 -7.51 -12.92
CA VAL A 324 4.42 -7.76 -13.79
C VAL A 324 3.98 -7.86 -15.26
N ARG A 325 2.98 -8.69 -15.57
CA ARG A 325 2.56 -8.88 -16.97
C ARG A 325 1.95 -7.61 -17.57
N SER A 326 1.22 -6.82 -16.78
CA SER A 326 0.66 -5.54 -17.26
C SER A 326 1.75 -4.55 -17.60
N LEU A 327 2.80 -4.45 -16.77
CA LEU A 327 3.96 -3.62 -17.06
C LEU A 327 4.66 -4.05 -18.37
N PHE A 328 4.92 -5.35 -18.53
CA PHE A 328 5.51 -5.88 -19.76
C PHE A 328 4.61 -5.63 -20.99
N SER A 329 3.29 -5.77 -20.84
CA SER A 329 2.36 -5.50 -21.94
C SER A 329 2.30 -4.01 -22.31
N ALA A 330 2.36 -3.12 -21.32
CA ALA A 330 2.40 -1.67 -21.53
C ALA A 330 3.70 -1.28 -22.22
N TRP A 331 4.84 -1.76 -21.70
CA TRP A 331 6.15 -1.52 -22.28
C TRP A 331 6.27 -2.02 -23.72
N TRP A 332 5.79 -3.23 -24.00
CA TRP A 332 5.79 -3.75 -25.36
C TRP A 332 5.04 -2.81 -26.31
N THR A 333 3.93 -2.24 -25.85
CA THR A 333 3.12 -1.33 -26.65
C THR A 333 3.84 0.00 -26.87
N THR A 334 4.45 0.58 -25.84
CA THR A 334 5.20 1.85 -25.94
C THR A 334 6.50 1.73 -26.71
N THR A 335 7.05 0.53 -26.87
CA THR A 335 8.31 0.32 -27.60
C THR A 335 8.10 -0.16 -29.03
N THR A 336 7.03 -0.91 -29.32
CA THR A 336 6.79 -1.48 -30.66
C THR A 336 5.68 -0.80 -31.45
N LYS A 337 4.55 -0.48 -30.80
CA LYS A 337 3.33 -0.03 -31.50
C LYS A 337 3.15 1.48 -31.48
N MET A 338 3.52 2.12 -30.37
CA MET A 338 3.44 3.56 -30.17
C MET A 338 4.71 4.04 -29.49
N PRO A 339 5.82 4.18 -30.26
CA PRO A 339 7.13 4.55 -29.72
C PRO A 339 7.04 5.82 -28.87
N ARG A 340 7.07 5.67 -27.55
CA ARG A 340 7.22 6.77 -26.59
C ARG A 340 8.20 6.34 -25.51
N ALA A 341 8.92 7.31 -24.97
CA ALA A 341 9.77 7.06 -23.81
C ALA A 341 8.88 6.51 -22.67
N PRO A 342 9.23 5.36 -22.08
CA PRO A 342 8.60 4.87 -20.87
C PRO A 342 8.68 5.96 -19.81
N GLN A 343 7.56 6.27 -19.16
CA GLN A 343 7.51 7.31 -18.14
C GLN A 343 7.51 6.66 -16.76
N PRO A 344 8.17 7.27 -15.74
CA PRO A 344 8.18 6.73 -14.37
C PRO A 344 6.80 6.48 -13.77
N ASN A 345 5.77 7.24 -14.20
CA ASN A 345 4.38 7.05 -13.76
C ASN A 345 3.75 5.74 -14.28
N ASP A 346 4.11 5.26 -15.48
CA ASP A 346 3.61 3.98 -16.03
C ASP A 346 3.93 2.80 -15.07
N PHE A 347 5.02 2.91 -14.30
CA PHE A 347 5.41 1.92 -13.29
C PHE A 347 4.60 2.03 -12.00
N ALA A 348 4.32 3.25 -11.55
CA ALA A 348 3.44 3.48 -10.40
C ALA A 348 2.04 2.92 -10.68
N ASP A 349 1.54 3.12 -11.90
CA ASP A 349 0.24 2.59 -12.34
C ASP A 349 0.24 1.05 -12.41
N ALA A 350 1.36 0.43 -12.82
CA ALA A 350 1.51 -1.02 -12.78
C ALA A 350 1.55 -1.59 -11.34
N MET A 351 2.04 -0.83 -10.36
CA MET A 351 2.01 -1.24 -8.94
C MET A 351 0.58 -1.30 -8.38
N HIS A 352 -0.31 -0.40 -8.83
CA HIS A 352 -1.74 -0.49 -8.47
C HIS A 352 -2.38 -1.77 -9.00
N ALA A 353 -1.88 -2.33 -10.09
CA ALA A 353 -2.43 -3.53 -10.69
C ALA A 353 -2.27 -4.79 -9.80
N ILE A 354 -1.43 -4.75 -8.76
CA ILE A 354 -1.36 -5.78 -7.70
C ILE A 354 -2.73 -6.02 -7.07
N TYR A 355 -3.53 -4.95 -6.94
CA TYR A 355 -4.82 -4.97 -6.26
C TYR A 355 -5.97 -5.46 -7.15
N ALA A 356 -5.78 -5.48 -8.48
CA ALA A 356 -6.85 -5.79 -9.42
C ALA A 356 -7.51 -7.15 -9.18
N PRO A 357 -6.78 -8.26 -8.94
CA PRO A 357 -7.38 -9.57 -8.67
C PRO A 357 -8.23 -9.65 -7.41
N TYR A 358 -8.14 -8.66 -6.54
CA TYR A 358 -8.83 -8.62 -5.25
C TYR A 358 -10.13 -7.81 -5.30
N VAL A 359 -10.50 -7.26 -6.46
CA VAL A 359 -11.75 -6.53 -6.64
C VAL A 359 -12.52 -7.06 -7.85
N HIS A 360 -13.77 -6.65 -7.98
CA HIS A 360 -14.61 -7.04 -9.11
C HIS A 360 -14.58 -5.98 -10.21
N VAL A 361 -14.50 -4.71 -9.81
CA VAL A 361 -14.33 -3.57 -10.74
C VAL A 361 -13.09 -2.79 -10.31
N PHE A 362 -12.18 -2.57 -11.24
CA PHE A 362 -10.90 -1.89 -11.00
C PHE A 362 -10.77 -0.68 -11.94
N ARG A 363 -10.65 0.53 -11.39
CA ARG A 363 -10.34 1.72 -12.19
C ARG A 363 -8.84 1.82 -12.43
N ALA A 364 -8.46 2.01 -13.69
CA ALA A 364 -7.12 2.44 -14.09
C ALA A 364 -7.22 3.59 -15.09
N ASP A 365 -6.12 4.30 -15.35
CA ASP A 365 -6.09 5.27 -16.45
C ASP A 365 -6.32 4.59 -17.81
N SER A 366 -6.62 5.40 -18.83
CA SER A 366 -6.97 4.88 -20.16
C SER A 366 -5.83 4.17 -20.88
N PHE A 367 -4.58 4.46 -20.53
CA PHE A 367 -3.42 3.79 -21.09
C PHE A 367 -3.19 2.41 -20.44
N MET A 368 -3.23 2.31 -19.10
CA MET A 368 -2.98 1.05 -18.40
C MET A 368 -4.17 0.11 -18.36
N ALA A 369 -5.41 0.61 -18.39
CA ALA A 369 -6.63 -0.20 -18.34
C ALA A 369 -6.64 -1.42 -19.29
N PRO A 370 -6.34 -1.31 -20.60
CA PRO A 370 -6.32 -2.47 -21.49
C PRO A 370 -5.22 -3.49 -21.13
N HIS A 371 -4.07 -3.02 -20.63
CA HIS A 371 -2.97 -3.89 -20.20
C HIS A 371 -3.34 -4.69 -18.95
N ILE A 372 -3.92 -4.01 -17.96
CA ILE A 372 -4.40 -4.64 -16.73
C ILE A 372 -5.56 -5.59 -17.03
N GLN A 373 -6.54 -5.17 -17.85
CA GLN A 373 -7.70 -6.00 -18.20
C GLN A 373 -7.28 -7.35 -18.81
N LYS A 374 -6.28 -7.32 -19.70
CA LYS A 374 -5.77 -8.53 -20.38
C LYS A 374 -5.32 -9.60 -19.40
N HIS A 375 -4.75 -9.20 -18.26
CA HIS A 375 -4.19 -10.12 -17.27
C HIS A 375 -5.13 -10.35 -16.08
N ALA A 376 -5.96 -9.36 -15.73
CA ALA A 376 -6.89 -9.43 -14.61
C ALA A 376 -8.21 -10.17 -14.94
N ALA A 377 -8.60 -10.24 -16.23
CA ALA A 377 -9.86 -10.85 -16.67
C ALA A 377 -10.06 -12.29 -16.15
N ARG A 378 -8.97 -13.07 -16.10
CA ARG A 378 -9.00 -14.47 -15.64
C ARG A 378 -9.39 -14.62 -14.17
N TYR A 379 -9.25 -13.55 -13.38
CA TYR A 379 -9.64 -13.51 -11.97
C TYR A 379 -11.04 -12.92 -11.79
N GLY A 380 -11.82 -12.78 -12.88
CA GLY A 380 -13.19 -12.25 -12.84
C GLY A 380 -13.27 -10.73 -12.70
N VAL A 381 -12.15 -10.02 -12.94
CA VAL A 381 -12.06 -8.56 -12.77
C VAL A 381 -12.45 -7.84 -14.05
N ARG A 382 -13.33 -6.85 -13.93
CA ARG A 382 -13.59 -5.86 -14.97
C ARG A 382 -12.81 -4.58 -14.70
N VAL A 383 -11.95 -4.21 -15.63
CA VAL A 383 -11.13 -3.00 -15.55
C VAL A 383 -11.79 -1.91 -16.39
N VAL A 384 -11.90 -0.70 -15.83
CA VAL A 384 -12.56 0.44 -16.45
C VAL A 384 -11.55 1.59 -16.58
N SER A 385 -11.51 2.20 -17.77
CA SER A 385 -10.56 3.27 -18.14
C SER A 385 -11.02 4.68 -17.78
N LYS A 386 -12.32 4.85 -17.49
CA LYS A 386 -12.97 6.15 -17.25
C LYS A 386 -14.00 6.03 -16.15
N LEU A 387 -14.07 7.06 -15.31
CA LEU A 387 -15.03 7.12 -14.20
C LEU A 387 -16.48 7.00 -14.67
N GLN A 388 -16.85 7.60 -15.81
CA GLN A 388 -18.22 7.55 -16.34
C GLN A 388 -18.69 6.13 -16.70
N GLY A 389 -17.77 5.19 -16.95
CA GLY A 389 -18.10 3.81 -17.26
C GLY A 389 -18.27 2.90 -16.04
N ILE A 390 -18.09 3.44 -14.83
CA ILE A 390 -18.01 2.63 -13.62
C ILE A 390 -19.38 2.09 -13.19
N GLY A 391 -20.46 2.86 -13.32
CA GLY A 391 -21.82 2.45 -12.97
C GLY A 391 -22.25 1.23 -13.76
N GLU A 392 -22.09 1.27 -15.08
CA GLU A 392 -22.36 0.14 -15.98
C GLU A 392 -21.51 -1.10 -15.63
N ALA A 393 -20.24 -0.90 -15.29
CA ALA A 393 -19.36 -1.99 -14.87
C ALA A 393 -19.82 -2.64 -13.56
N ILE A 394 -20.31 -1.84 -12.61
CA ILE A 394 -20.88 -2.29 -11.34
C ILE A 394 -22.15 -3.10 -11.60
N ASP A 395 -23.09 -2.57 -12.39
CA ASP A 395 -24.34 -3.26 -12.68
C ASP A 395 -24.13 -4.62 -13.35
N ALA A 396 -23.19 -4.68 -14.30
CA ALA A 396 -22.80 -5.95 -14.92
C ALA A 396 -22.18 -6.93 -13.91
N ALA A 397 -21.35 -6.45 -12.99
CA ALA A 397 -20.76 -7.27 -11.93
C ALA A 397 -21.80 -7.76 -10.92
N ILE A 398 -22.85 -6.97 -10.64
CA ILE A 398 -23.95 -7.43 -9.79
C ILE A 398 -24.82 -8.45 -10.54
N ALA A 399 -25.05 -8.26 -11.84
CA ALA A 399 -25.83 -9.18 -12.65
C ALA A 399 -25.15 -10.55 -12.79
N SER A 400 -23.81 -10.61 -12.87
CA SER A 400 -23.07 -11.88 -12.98
C SER A 400 -22.99 -12.69 -11.68
N LYS A 401 -23.33 -12.10 -10.53
CA LYS A 401 -23.43 -12.78 -9.24
C LYS A 401 -24.83 -13.29 -8.89
N LYS A 402 -25.86 -12.93 -9.67
CA LYS A 402 -27.20 -13.52 -9.56
C LYS A 402 -27.24 -14.86 -10.29
#